data_AF-A0A6M4H5B6-F1
#
_entry.id   AF-A0A6M4H5B6-F1
#
_cell.length_a   1.000
_cell.length_b   1.000
_cell.length_c   1.000
_cell.angle_alpha   90.00
_cell.angle_beta   90.00
_cell.angle_gamma   90.00
#
_symmetry.space_group_name_H-M   'P 1'
#
loop_
_entity.id
_entity.type
_entity.pdbx_description
1 polymer ?
#
loop_
_entity_poly.entity_id
_entity_poly.type
_entity_poly.pdbx_seq_one_letter_code
_entity_poly.pdbx_strand_id
1 'polypeptide(L)'
;MYYQYPLKTMVRSRSAASQLQFARRAKVALADSDELLARPGTAGLALFAANESALDPPARILRELYGDFVELRPPVVRVIPGEPAQEPVMNVRVVSRKEHAAAILAEVRRRGARVDEECIRGRTYLLRAEAPLALLLGLPAALDRLTGGGADSAIRLARYAPLPQGDGPEAA
;
A
#
# COMPACT_ATOMS: atom_id res chain seq x y z
N MET A 1 -8.83 16.25 5.63
CA MET A 1 -8.67 14.82 5.24
C MET A 1 -7.24 14.62 4.77
N TYR A 2 -6.51 13.60 5.25
CA TYR A 2 -5.11 13.39 4.86
C TYR A 2 -5.03 12.63 3.53
N TYR A 3 -4.92 13.35 2.42
CA TYR A 3 -4.92 12.75 1.07
C TYR A 3 -3.58 12.12 0.70
N GLN A 4 -2.49 12.50 1.36
CA GLN A 4 -1.17 11.87 1.17
C GLN A 4 -1.07 10.44 1.69
N TYR A 5 -2.07 9.97 2.46
CA TYR A 5 -2.12 8.61 3.01
C TYR A 5 -3.32 7.83 2.45
N PRO A 6 -3.21 7.30 1.22
CA PRO A 6 -4.30 6.58 0.55
C PRO A 6 -4.56 5.20 1.14
N LEU A 7 -3.70 4.64 2.00
CA LEU A 7 -3.97 3.39 2.72
C LEU A 7 -4.37 3.63 4.17
N LYS A 8 -5.23 2.73 4.67
CA LYS A 8 -5.55 2.61 6.08
C LYS A 8 -5.47 1.16 6.52
N THR A 9 -4.85 0.90 7.66
CA THR A 9 -5.03 -0.35 8.39
C THR A 9 -5.38 -0.09 9.86
N MET A 10 -5.98 -1.08 10.50
CA MET A 10 -6.29 -1.07 11.93
C MET A 10 -5.43 -2.11 12.63
N VAL A 11 -4.73 -1.68 13.66
CA VAL A 11 -3.99 -2.54 14.57
C VAL A 11 -4.78 -2.71 15.85
N ARG A 12 -4.98 -3.95 16.27
CA ARG A 12 -5.66 -4.31 17.51
C ARG A 12 -4.78 -5.23 18.34
N SER A 13 -4.97 -5.20 19.66
CA SER A 13 -4.37 -6.19 20.55
C SER A 13 -5.43 -7.15 21.06
N ARG A 14 -5.22 -8.46 20.89
CA ARG A 14 -6.11 -9.52 21.37
C ARG A 14 -6.07 -9.68 22.89
N SER A 15 -5.00 -9.26 23.54
CA SER A 15 -4.81 -9.35 24.99
C SER A 15 -5.11 -8.04 25.75
N ALA A 16 -5.33 -6.93 25.04
CA ALA A 16 -5.53 -5.64 25.69
C ALA A 16 -6.95 -5.51 26.29
N ALA A 17 -7.01 -5.29 27.61
CA ALA A 17 -8.24 -4.93 28.32
C ALA A 17 -8.85 -3.59 27.83
N SER A 18 -8.05 -2.70 27.24
CA SER A 18 -8.50 -1.46 26.62
C SER A 18 -7.73 -1.20 25.32
N GLN A 19 -8.45 -1.21 24.19
CA GLN A 19 -7.86 -0.90 22.89
C GLN A 19 -7.35 0.54 22.81
N LEU A 20 -7.99 1.48 23.50
CA LEU A 20 -7.54 2.87 23.52
C LEU A 20 -6.19 3.03 24.25
N GLN A 21 -6.02 2.36 25.40
CA GLN A 21 -4.75 2.39 26.12
C GLN A 21 -3.64 1.68 25.32
N PHE A 22 -3.95 0.51 24.73
CA PHE A 22 -3.05 -0.15 23.79
C PHE A 22 -2.63 0.79 22.66
N ALA A 23 -3.59 1.44 22.00
CA ALA A 23 -3.32 2.31 20.85
C ALA A 23 -2.47 3.53 21.22
N ARG A 24 -2.70 4.13 22.40
CA ARG A 24 -1.86 5.22 22.91
C ARG A 24 -0.42 4.77 23.16
N ARG A 25 -0.21 3.61 23.79
CA ARG A 25 1.12 3.05 24.04
C ARG A 25 1.82 2.67 22.74
N ALA A 26 1.11 1.99 21.84
CA ALA A 26 1.62 1.60 20.54
C ALA A 26 2.02 2.82 19.71
N LYS A 27 1.24 3.91 19.74
CA LYS A 27 1.59 5.16 19.06
C LYS A 27 2.90 5.78 19.57
N VAL A 28 3.18 5.70 20.87
CA VAL A 28 4.45 6.22 21.44
C VAL A 28 5.65 5.45 20.91
N ALA A 29 5.49 4.15 20.63
CA ALA A 29 6.56 3.33 20.06
C ALA A 29 6.80 3.57 18.55
N LEU A 30 5.89 4.27 17.86
CA LEU A 30 6.02 4.54 16.43
C LEU A 30 6.52 5.96 16.19
N ALA A 31 7.62 6.07 15.45
CA ALA A 31 8.02 7.35 14.86
C ALA A 31 7.00 7.78 13.80
N ASP A 32 6.58 9.04 13.84
CA ASP A 32 5.89 9.64 12.69
C ASP A 32 6.89 9.84 11.55
N SER A 33 6.40 9.67 10.33
CA SER A 33 7.15 9.97 9.12
C SER A 33 6.25 10.65 8.09
N ASP A 34 6.85 11.19 7.04
CA ASP A 34 6.08 11.80 5.95
C ASP A 34 5.21 10.77 5.22
N GLU A 35 5.52 9.48 5.33
CA GLU A 35 4.82 8.37 4.67
C GLU A 35 3.85 7.60 5.58
N LEU A 36 3.85 7.87 6.89
CA LEU A 36 3.04 7.16 7.87
C LEU A 36 2.49 8.11 8.96
N LEU A 37 1.18 8.06 9.15
CA LEU A 37 0.48 8.71 10.27
C LEU A 37 -0.23 7.66 11.12
N ALA A 38 0.07 7.64 12.42
CA ALA A 38 -0.57 6.76 13.38
C ALA A 38 -1.55 7.53 14.29
N ARG A 39 -2.78 7.06 14.43
CA ARG A 39 -3.82 7.69 15.27
C ARG A 39 -4.45 6.70 16.25
N PRO A 40 -4.30 6.93 17.57
CA PRO A 40 -5.01 6.14 18.58
C PRO A 40 -6.52 6.34 18.51
N GLY A 41 -7.28 5.27 18.69
CA GLY A 41 -8.74 5.29 18.77
C GLY A 41 -9.28 4.22 19.70
N THR A 42 -10.59 4.28 19.98
CA THR A 42 -11.28 3.31 20.84
C THR A 42 -11.32 1.89 20.25
N ALA A 43 -11.19 1.77 18.93
CA ALA A 43 -11.13 0.49 18.22
C ALA A 43 -9.71 -0.10 18.12
N GLY A 44 -8.66 0.67 18.46
CA GLY A 44 -7.27 0.30 18.25
C GLY A 44 -6.44 1.43 17.67
N LEU A 45 -5.26 1.10 17.13
CA LEU A 45 -4.38 2.06 16.47
C LEU A 45 -4.65 2.07 14.97
N ALA A 46 -5.16 3.18 14.44
CA ALA A 46 -5.29 3.35 13.00
C ALA A 46 -3.95 3.82 12.41
N LEU A 47 -3.45 3.10 11.41
CA LEU A 47 -2.29 3.50 10.62
C LEU A 47 -2.78 4.00 9.26
N PHE A 48 -2.31 5.17 8.86
CA PHE A 48 -2.53 5.76 7.56
C PHE A 48 -1.20 5.81 6.84
N ALA A 49 -1.10 5.24 5.64
CA ALA A 49 0.18 5.09 4.95
C ALA A 49 0.12 5.54 3.48
N ALA A 50 1.26 5.97 2.96
CA ALA A 50 1.47 6.35 1.57
C ALA A 50 1.34 5.15 0.61
N ASN A 51 1.82 3.98 1.03
CA ASN A 51 1.86 2.72 0.28
C ASN A 51 2.03 1.54 1.25
N GLU A 52 2.07 0.31 0.75
CA GLU A 52 2.22 -0.90 1.60
C GLU A 52 3.60 -0.96 2.29
N SER A 53 4.66 -0.56 1.61
CA SER A 53 6.03 -0.57 2.17
C SER A 53 6.16 0.33 3.41
N ALA A 54 5.42 1.43 3.47
CA ALA A 54 5.36 2.32 4.64
C ALA A 54 4.71 1.65 5.87
N LEU A 55 3.98 0.54 5.69
CA LEU A 55 3.40 -0.26 6.79
C LEU A 55 4.38 -1.30 7.34
N ASP A 56 5.46 -1.63 6.65
CA ASP A 56 6.39 -2.68 7.10
C ASP A 56 7.16 -2.32 8.38
N PRO A 57 7.78 -1.12 8.50
CA PRO A 57 8.44 -0.73 9.74
C PRO A 57 7.53 -0.74 10.97
N PRO A 58 6.33 -0.10 10.98
CA PRO A 58 5.46 -0.14 12.16
C PRO A 58 4.95 -1.55 12.44
N ALA A 59 4.66 -2.36 11.40
CA ALA A 59 4.24 -3.74 11.60
C ALA A 59 5.32 -4.58 12.28
N ARG A 60 6.59 -4.36 11.95
CA ARG A 60 7.73 -5.03 12.60
C ARG A 60 7.86 -4.62 14.07
N ILE A 61 7.91 -3.31 14.33
CA ILE A 61 8.03 -2.75 15.70
C ILE A 61 6.90 -3.26 16.60
N LEU A 62 5.67 -3.25 16.11
CA LEU A 62 4.52 -3.68 16.90
C LEU A 62 4.54 -5.19 17.19
N ARG A 63 5.01 -6.02 16.26
CA ARG A 63 5.19 -7.45 16.50
C ARG A 63 6.33 -7.72 17.49
N GLU A 64 7.42 -6.98 17.42
CA GLU A 64 8.52 -7.09 18.39
C GLU A 64 8.06 -6.74 19.82
N LEU A 65 7.21 -5.72 19.97
CA LEU A 65 6.76 -5.26 21.29
C LEU A 65 5.63 -6.09 21.90
N TYR A 66 4.72 -6.60 21.07
CA TYR A 66 3.48 -7.23 21.54
C TYR A 66 3.32 -8.69 21.11
N GLY A 67 4.24 -9.22 20.30
CA GLY A 67 4.18 -10.59 19.77
C GLY A 67 2.90 -10.88 18.98
N ASP A 68 2.44 -12.12 19.06
CA ASP A 68 1.24 -12.60 18.35
C ASP A 68 -0.08 -12.04 18.90
N PHE A 69 -0.03 -11.27 19.98
CA PHE A 69 -1.21 -10.59 20.50
C PHE A 69 -1.63 -9.40 19.64
N VAL A 70 -0.77 -8.91 18.73
CA VAL A 70 -1.12 -7.82 17.83
C VAL A 70 -1.62 -8.36 16.49
N GLU A 71 -2.84 -7.96 16.15
CA GLU A 71 -3.47 -8.22 14.85
C GLU A 71 -3.42 -6.95 14.01
N LEU A 72 -2.74 -7.01 12.87
CA LEU A 72 -2.84 -6.00 11.81
C LEU A 72 -3.87 -6.48 10.80
N ARG A 73 -4.94 -5.70 10.62
CA ARG A 73 -5.94 -5.99 9.59
C ARG A 73 -5.35 -5.76 8.19
N PRO A 74 -5.89 -6.41 7.15
CA PRO A 74 -5.52 -6.08 5.77
C PRO A 74 -5.69 -4.57 5.49
N PRO A 75 -4.77 -3.94 4.76
CA PRO A 75 -4.89 -2.54 4.41
C PRO A 75 -6.08 -2.33 3.46
N VAL A 76 -6.76 -1.21 3.64
CA VAL A 76 -7.90 -0.77 2.83
C VAL A 76 -7.55 0.54 2.14
N VAL A 77 -7.87 0.63 0.86
CA VAL A 77 -7.69 1.86 0.07
C VAL A 77 -8.74 2.89 0.48
N ARG A 78 -8.30 4.13 0.67
CA ARG A 78 -9.14 5.28 1.00
C ARG A 78 -9.45 6.06 -0.27
N VAL A 79 -10.72 6.12 -0.62
CA VAL A 79 -11.26 6.98 -1.68
C VAL A 79 -11.66 8.35 -1.12
N ILE A 80 -11.67 9.36 -1.99
CA ILE A 80 -12.26 10.66 -1.68
C ILE A 80 -13.75 10.58 -2.03
N PRO A 81 -14.67 10.83 -1.08
CA PRO A 81 -16.10 10.82 -1.37
C PRO A 81 -16.47 12.00 -2.26
N GLY A 82 -17.47 11.81 -3.13
CA GLY A 82 -17.96 12.81 -4.07
C GLY A 82 -18.79 12.15 -5.18
N GLU A 83 -19.23 12.96 -6.14
CA GLU A 83 -19.92 12.50 -7.36
C GLU A 83 -19.16 13.02 -8.59
N PRO A 84 -18.26 12.22 -9.19
CA PRO A 84 -17.88 10.86 -8.81
C PRO A 84 -16.89 10.81 -7.64
N ALA A 85 -16.91 9.71 -6.88
CA ALA A 85 -15.88 9.42 -5.89
C ALA A 85 -14.53 9.21 -6.59
N GLN A 86 -13.43 9.54 -5.92
CA GLN A 86 -12.10 9.51 -6.52
C GLN A 86 -11.19 8.49 -5.83
N GLU A 87 -10.50 7.68 -6.63
CA GLU A 87 -9.51 6.72 -6.17
C GLU A 87 -8.07 7.23 -6.32
N PRO A 88 -7.14 6.77 -5.47
CA PRO A 88 -5.73 7.11 -5.58
C PRO A 88 -5.07 6.33 -6.73
N VAL A 89 -4.50 7.07 -7.67
CA VAL A 89 -3.67 6.56 -8.76
C VAL A 89 -2.20 6.71 -8.38
N MET A 90 -1.42 5.65 -8.57
CA MET A 90 -0.04 5.55 -8.13
C MET A 90 0.92 5.44 -9.31
N ASN A 91 2.05 6.11 -9.20
CA ASN A 91 3.24 5.83 -10.00
C ASN A 91 3.99 4.64 -9.39
N VAL A 92 4.30 3.67 -10.24
CA VAL A 92 5.08 2.48 -9.91
C VAL A 92 6.39 2.56 -10.66
N ARG A 93 7.50 2.41 -9.94
CA ARG A 93 8.82 2.22 -10.52
C ARG A 93 9.38 0.91 -10.01
N VAL A 94 9.79 0.04 -10.94
CA VAL A 94 10.47 -1.22 -10.62
C VAL A 94 11.86 -1.21 -11.26
N VAL A 95 12.87 -1.56 -10.47
CA VAL A 95 14.24 -1.78 -10.94
C VAL A 95 14.64 -3.20 -10.57
N SER A 96 15.09 -4.00 -11.54
CA SER A 96 15.53 -5.37 -11.27
C SER A 96 16.59 -5.81 -12.28
N ARG A 97 17.03 -7.07 -12.19
CA ARG A 97 17.85 -7.71 -13.21
C ARG A 97 17.01 -8.03 -14.43
N LYS A 98 17.61 -7.92 -15.63
CA LYS A 98 16.92 -8.17 -16.91
C LYS A 98 16.35 -9.58 -17.05
N GLU A 99 16.91 -10.56 -16.35
CA GLU A 99 16.42 -11.95 -16.34
C GLU A 99 14.98 -12.06 -15.82
N HIS A 100 14.51 -11.11 -15.01
CA HIS A 100 13.15 -11.06 -14.49
C HIS A 100 12.20 -10.15 -15.27
N ALA A 101 12.68 -9.46 -16.33
CA ALA A 101 11.92 -8.40 -17.01
C ALA A 101 10.55 -8.86 -17.49
N ALA A 102 10.48 -10.00 -18.20
CA ALA A 102 9.23 -10.54 -18.72
C ALA A 102 8.22 -10.89 -17.61
N ALA A 103 8.69 -11.46 -16.50
CA ALA A 103 7.85 -11.84 -15.37
C ALA A 103 7.30 -10.60 -14.64
N ILE A 104 8.14 -9.58 -14.44
CA ILE A 104 7.74 -8.31 -13.83
C ILE A 104 6.71 -7.59 -14.70
N LEU A 105 6.97 -7.49 -16.01
CA LEU A 105 6.05 -6.85 -16.95
C LEU A 105 4.69 -7.55 -16.96
N ALA A 106 4.69 -8.90 -16.97
CA ALA A 106 3.46 -9.69 -16.94
C ALA A 106 2.67 -9.44 -15.65
N GLU A 107 3.31 -9.44 -14.48
CA GLU A 107 2.64 -9.20 -13.20
C GLU A 107 2.07 -7.78 -13.09
N VAL A 108 2.80 -6.77 -13.58
CA VAL A 108 2.36 -5.37 -13.61
C VAL A 108 1.15 -5.21 -14.54
N ARG A 109 1.19 -5.79 -15.74
CA ARG A 109 0.06 -5.76 -16.69
C ARG A 109 -1.15 -6.53 -16.21
N ARG A 110 -0.96 -7.68 -15.54
CA ARG A 110 -2.04 -8.47 -14.94
C ARG A 110 -2.84 -7.68 -13.92
N ARG A 111 -2.21 -6.68 -13.28
CA ARG A 111 -2.85 -5.74 -12.35
C ARG A 111 -3.47 -4.53 -13.03
N GLY A 112 -3.59 -4.52 -14.36
CA GLY A 112 -4.20 -3.41 -15.10
C GLY A 112 -3.37 -2.12 -15.08
N ALA A 113 -2.07 -2.19 -14.76
CA ALA A 113 -1.22 -1.02 -14.78
C ALA A 113 -0.89 -0.60 -16.22
N ARG A 114 -1.00 0.69 -16.49
CA ARG A 114 -0.59 1.31 -17.75
C ARG A 114 0.92 1.54 -17.70
N VAL A 115 1.67 0.83 -18.54
CA VAL A 115 3.14 0.98 -18.61
C VAL A 115 3.46 2.26 -19.38
N ASP A 116 4.22 3.16 -18.75
CA ASP A 116 4.66 4.42 -19.33
C ASP A 116 6.04 4.30 -19.98
N GLU A 117 6.94 3.53 -19.35
CA GLU A 117 8.32 3.36 -19.80
C GLU A 117 8.82 1.96 -19.48
N GLU A 118 9.49 1.35 -20.46
CA GLU A 118 10.25 0.12 -20.30
C GLU A 118 11.66 0.33 -20.86
N CYS A 119 12.68 0.04 -20.06
CA CYS A 119 14.07 0.23 -20.48
C CYS A 119 14.96 -0.90 -19.96
N ILE A 120 15.74 -1.51 -20.86
CA ILE A 120 16.82 -2.44 -20.51
C ILE A 120 18.16 -1.74 -20.78
N ARG A 121 19.00 -1.65 -19.75
CA ARG A 121 20.37 -1.14 -19.86
C ARG A 121 21.35 -2.17 -19.31
N GLY A 122 22.06 -2.86 -20.21
CA GLY A 122 23.03 -3.89 -19.84
C GLY A 122 22.38 -5.09 -19.15
N ARG A 123 22.49 -5.16 -17.82
CA ARG A 123 21.86 -6.18 -16.97
C ARG A 123 20.67 -5.65 -16.16
N THR A 124 20.39 -4.36 -16.23
CA THR A 124 19.35 -3.70 -15.44
C THR A 124 18.08 -3.53 -16.27
N TYR A 125 16.95 -3.83 -15.65
CA TYR A 125 15.61 -3.58 -16.14
C TYR A 125 14.97 -2.46 -15.33
N LEU A 126 14.40 -1.47 -16.01
CA LEU A 126 13.61 -0.40 -15.43
C LEU A 126 12.21 -0.43 -16.05
N LEU A 127 11.19 -0.42 -15.20
CA LEU A 127 9.80 -0.27 -15.60
C LEU A 127 9.18 0.90 -14.84
N ARG A 128 8.44 1.75 -15.56
CA ARG A 128 7.54 2.75 -15.00
C ARG A 128 6.13 2.47 -15.46
N ALA A 129 5.19 2.49 -14.53
CA ALA A 129 3.79 2.30 -14.83
C ALA A 129 2.93 3.11 -13.87
N GLU A 130 1.66 3.20 -14.22
CA GLU A 130 0.64 3.88 -13.44
C GLU A 130 -0.57 2.97 -13.26
N ALA A 131 -1.10 2.90 -12.04
CA ALA A 131 -2.33 2.16 -11.77
C ALA A 131 -3.06 2.68 -10.53
N PRO A 132 -4.38 2.45 -10.42
CA PRO A 132 -5.09 2.57 -9.16
C PRO A 132 -4.46 1.73 -8.04
N LEU A 133 -4.35 2.31 -6.84
CA LEU A 133 -3.73 1.64 -5.70
C LEU A 133 -4.44 0.32 -5.34
N ALA A 134 -5.75 0.23 -5.55
CA ALA A 134 -6.53 -0.97 -5.30
C ALA A 134 -6.00 -2.19 -6.07
N LEU A 135 -5.50 -1.98 -7.29
CA LEU A 135 -4.96 -3.05 -8.14
C LEU A 135 -3.49 -3.40 -7.80
N LEU A 136 -2.81 -2.50 -7.08
CA LEU A 136 -1.40 -2.63 -6.70
C LEU A 136 -1.19 -3.32 -5.35
N LEU A 137 -2.24 -3.56 -4.57
CA LEU A 137 -2.12 -4.25 -3.27
C LEU A 137 -1.46 -5.63 -3.43
N GLY A 138 -0.42 -5.87 -2.64
CA GLY A 138 0.44 -7.05 -2.67
C GLY A 138 1.43 -7.09 -3.83
N LEU A 139 1.59 -6.02 -4.62
CA LEU A 139 2.60 -5.97 -5.70
C LEU A 139 4.02 -6.12 -5.16
N PRO A 140 4.47 -5.41 -4.10
CA PRO A 140 5.84 -5.56 -3.59
C PRO A 140 6.17 -7.02 -3.24
N ALA A 141 5.29 -7.69 -2.48
CA ALA A 141 5.46 -9.10 -2.12
C ALA A 141 5.42 -10.04 -3.32
N ALA A 142 4.68 -9.70 -4.39
CA ALA A 142 4.69 -10.48 -5.63
C ALA A 142 6.02 -10.32 -6.38
N LEU A 143 6.55 -9.10 -6.47
CA LEU A 143 7.87 -8.83 -7.08
C LEU A 143 8.98 -9.54 -6.31
N ASP A 144 8.94 -9.54 -4.98
CA ASP A 144 9.90 -10.28 -4.16
C ASP A 144 9.90 -11.77 -4.48
N ARG A 145 8.72 -12.40 -4.58
CA ARG A 145 8.60 -13.82 -4.95
C ARG A 145 9.11 -14.10 -6.37
N LEU A 146 8.82 -13.22 -7.33
CA LEU A 146 9.23 -13.38 -8.73
C LEU A 146 10.75 -13.23 -8.95
N THR A 147 11.39 -12.44 -8.10
CA THR A 147 12.80 -12.06 -8.26
C THR A 147 13.72 -12.62 -7.18
N GLY A 148 13.19 -13.35 -6.20
CA GLY A 148 13.93 -13.78 -5.02
C GLY A 148 14.42 -12.59 -4.17
N GLY A 149 13.64 -11.50 -4.12
CA GLY A 149 14.02 -10.24 -3.46
C GLY A 149 14.99 -9.37 -4.27
N GLY A 150 15.20 -9.66 -5.55
CA GLY A 150 16.10 -8.94 -6.44
C GLY A 150 15.48 -7.74 -7.17
N ALA A 151 14.25 -7.35 -6.84
CA ALA A 151 13.58 -6.17 -7.37
C ALA A 151 13.50 -5.08 -6.31
N ASP A 152 13.89 -3.87 -6.68
CA ASP A 152 13.56 -2.67 -5.94
C ASP A 152 12.29 -2.06 -6.55
N SER A 153 11.35 -1.66 -5.69
CA SER A 153 10.09 -1.08 -6.12
C SER A 153 9.74 0.16 -5.31
N ALA A 154 9.34 1.22 -6.01
CA ALA A 154 8.84 2.45 -5.41
C ALA A 154 7.42 2.72 -5.93
N ILE A 155 6.47 2.85 -5.00
CA ILE A 155 5.06 3.14 -5.30
C ILE A 155 4.70 4.46 -4.62
N ARG A 156 4.31 5.47 -5.40
CA ARG A 156 4.02 6.82 -4.90
C ARG A 156 2.72 7.36 -5.45
N LEU A 157 1.98 8.10 -4.62
CA LEU A 157 0.75 8.77 -5.04
C LEU A 157 1.06 9.73 -6.19
N ALA A 158 0.37 9.56 -7.32
CA ALA A 158 0.47 10.45 -8.47
C ALA A 158 -0.64 11.50 -8.41
N ARG A 159 -1.89 11.03 -8.28
CA ARG A 159 -3.09 11.87 -8.23
C ARG A 159 -4.27 11.07 -7.66
N TYR A 160 -5.37 11.78 -7.42
CA TYR A 160 -6.68 11.17 -7.32
C TYR A 160 -7.41 11.31 -8.65
N ALA A 161 -8.08 10.25 -9.10
CA ALA A 161 -8.86 10.24 -10.33
C ALA A 161 -10.27 9.72 -10.05
N PRO A 162 -11.29 10.16 -10.79
CA PRO A 162 -12.63 9.57 -10.72
C PRO A 162 -12.58 8.05 -10.80
N LEU A 163 -13.29 7.37 -9.90
CA LEU A 163 -13.54 5.94 -10.04
C LEU A 163 -14.24 5.72 -11.39
N PRO A 164 -13.90 4.64 -12.13
CA PRO A 164 -14.68 4.22 -13.27
C PRO A 164 -16.13 4.06 -12.80
N GLN A 165 -17.05 4.81 -13.37
CA GLN A 165 -18.47 4.52 -13.19
C GLN A 165 -18.66 3.12 -13.78
N GLY A 166 -19.07 2.15 -12.94
CA GLY A 166 -19.59 0.92 -13.50
C GLY A 166 -20.76 1.32 -14.38
N ASP A 167 -20.77 0.89 -15.64
CA ASP A 167 -21.98 0.85 -16.45
C ASP A 167 -22.97 -0.10 -15.74
N GLY A 168 -23.64 0.41 -14.71
CA GLY A 168 -24.81 -0.23 -14.15
C GLY A 168 -25.89 -0.16 -15.21
N PRO A 169 -26.57 -1.27 -15.54
CA PRO A 169 -27.70 -1.20 -16.44
C PRO A 169 -28.71 -0.22 -15.85
N GLU A 170 -29.17 0.67 -16.72
CA GLU A 170 -30.28 1.60 -16.51
C GLU A 170 -31.41 0.88 -15.77
N ALA A 171 -31.89 1.50 -14.68
CA ALA A 171 -32.99 0.97 -13.90
C ALA A 171 -34.20 0.76 -14.83
N ALA A 172 -34.58 -0.50 -15.03
CA ALA A 172 -35.88 -0.90 -15.55
C ALA A 172 -36.94 -0.82 -14.44
#